data_AF-A0A3S1HR31-F1
#
_entry.id   AF-A0A3S1HR31-F1
#
_cell.length_a   1.000
_cell.length_b   1.000
_cell.length_c   1.000
_cell.angle_alpha   90.00
_cell.angle_beta   90.00
_cell.angle_gamma   90.00
#
_symmetry.space_group_name_H-M   'P 1'
#
loop_
_entity.id
_entity.type
_entity.pdbx_description
1 polymer ?
#
loop_
_entity_poly.entity_id
_entity_poly.type
_entity_poly.pdbx_seq_one_letter_code
_entity_poly.pdbx_strand_id
1 'polypeptide(L)'
;YAFRAARKPDRRRDRALRRRQPARHPVHRRARRRRAFATRRPASGLDGGRSVPYTFTGNASTLGSAPADTLIDTFYALSAWYRNRGVWMMNGSTLAAVRKLKDGTTGAFLWAPGLAAGQPETILGRPVIEDPTMDSVGAAAEPIVFGDIASAYRIFDRVGRSILRDPYSQATSGLVRFQARRRTGGALVLAEALRKIRCATS
;
A
#
# COMPACT_ATOMS: atom_id res chain seq x y z
N TYR A 1 32.01 -99.04 -11.68
CA TYR A 1 31.22 -99.34 -12.88
C TYR A 1 29.78 -99.60 -12.46
N ALA A 2 28.86 -98.80 -13.03
CA ALA A 2 27.46 -99.11 -13.36
C ALA A 2 26.31 -99.14 -12.30
N PHE A 3 25.18 -98.58 -12.77
CA PHE A 3 23.75 -98.68 -12.37
C PHE A 3 23.25 -97.89 -11.13
N ARG A 4 22.52 -96.77 -11.32
CA ARG A 4 21.08 -96.62 -11.69
C ARG A 4 20.14 -96.81 -10.50
N ALA A 5 19.46 -95.74 -10.07
CA ALA A 5 18.00 -95.63 -10.03
C ALA A 5 17.54 -94.45 -9.17
N ALA A 6 16.48 -93.82 -9.65
CA ALA A 6 15.80 -92.67 -9.07
C ALA A 6 15.05 -92.97 -7.77
N ARG A 7 14.89 -91.94 -6.92
CA ARG A 7 13.64 -91.60 -6.21
C ARG A 7 13.77 -90.21 -5.58
N LYS A 8 12.75 -89.37 -5.78
CA LYS A 8 12.68 -87.96 -5.36
C LYS A 8 12.86 -87.80 -3.84
N PRO A 9 13.48 -86.70 -3.37
CA PRO A 9 13.18 -86.15 -2.06
C PRO A 9 12.17 -85.00 -2.18
N ASP A 10 11.09 -85.18 -1.44
CA ASP A 10 10.22 -84.16 -0.90
C ASP A 10 11.03 -83.03 -0.23
N ARG A 11 10.58 -81.79 -0.38
CA ARG A 11 10.84 -80.66 0.54
C ARG A 11 10.08 -79.43 0.05
N ARG A 12 9.01 -79.15 0.76
CA ARG A 12 8.56 -77.81 1.13
C ARG A 12 9.68 -76.78 0.98
N ARG A 13 9.45 -75.72 0.21
CA ARG A 13 9.51 -74.31 0.65
C ARG A 13 9.51 -73.37 -0.56
N ASP A 14 8.62 -72.40 -0.46
CA ASP A 14 8.80 -71.03 -0.91
C ASP A 14 9.13 -70.81 -2.38
N ARG A 15 8.07 -70.64 -3.17
CA ARG A 15 8.14 -69.73 -4.31
C ARG A 15 6.93 -68.82 -4.33
N ALA A 16 7.11 -67.66 -3.70
CA ALA A 16 6.24 -66.50 -3.80
C ALA A 16 5.97 -66.18 -5.28
N LEU A 17 4.85 -66.67 -5.79
CA LEU A 17 4.35 -66.31 -7.11
C LEU A 17 3.59 -65.00 -6.98
N ARG A 18 4.31 -63.93 -7.31
CA ARG A 18 3.84 -62.58 -7.62
C ARG A 18 2.56 -62.65 -8.48
N ARG A 19 1.40 -62.51 -7.84
CA ARG A 19 0.17 -62.09 -8.53
C ARG A 19 0.24 -60.58 -8.71
N ARG A 20 0.35 -60.18 -9.96
CA ARG A 20 0.40 -58.79 -10.42
C ARG A 20 -0.85 -58.04 -9.94
N GLN A 21 -0.63 -57.04 -9.09
CA GLN A 21 -1.60 -56.01 -8.73
C GLN A 21 -1.87 -55.16 -9.99
N PRO A 22 -3.13 -54.95 -10.43
CA PRO A 22 -3.40 -54.03 -11.52
C PRO A 22 -3.14 -52.58 -11.08
N ALA A 23 -2.48 -51.83 -11.96
CA ALA A 23 -1.96 -50.49 -11.75
C ALA A 23 -3.04 -49.51 -11.31
N ARG A 24 -2.74 -48.73 -10.26
CA ARG A 24 -3.55 -47.59 -9.82
C ARG A 24 -3.62 -46.55 -10.94
N HIS A 25 -4.85 -46.14 -11.25
CA HIS A 25 -5.18 -45.09 -12.21
C HIS A 25 -4.40 -43.79 -11.89
N PRO A 26 -3.68 -43.18 -12.85
CA PRO A 26 -2.91 -41.97 -12.58
C PRO A 26 -3.87 -40.78 -12.41
N VAL A 27 -4.10 -40.37 -11.17
CA VAL A 27 -4.77 -39.11 -10.88
C VAL A 27 -3.84 -37.99 -11.33
N HIS A 28 -4.10 -37.42 -12.51
CA HIS A 28 -3.46 -36.19 -12.95
C HIS A 28 -3.71 -35.11 -11.91
N ARG A 29 -2.71 -34.88 -11.05
CA ARG A 29 -2.70 -33.80 -10.07
C ARG A 29 -2.61 -32.50 -10.87
N ARG A 30 -3.76 -31.96 -11.28
CA ARG A 30 -3.86 -30.63 -11.87
C ARG A 30 -3.32 -29.65 -10.84
N ALA A 31 -2.07 -29.23 -11.03
CA ALA A 31 -1.48 -28.15 -10.29
C ALA A 31 -2.42 -26.95 -10.42
N ARG A 32 -3.13 -26.62 -9.34
CA ARG A 32 -3.89 -25.38 -9.26
C ARG A 32 -2.87 -24.26 -9.39
N ARG A 33 -2.68 -23.75 -10.61
CA ARG A 33 -2.00 -22.48 -10.83
C ARG A 33 -2.77 -21.47 -10.00
N ARG A 34 -2.24 -21.13 -8.83
CA ARG A 34 -2.67 -19.97 -8.07
C ARG A 34 -2.44 -18.81 -9.02
N ARG A 35 -3.51 -18.30 -9.64
CA ARG A 35 -3.47 -16.96 -10.23
C ARG A 35 -3.01 -16.07 -9.10
N ALA A 36 -1.77 -15.59 -9.18
CA ALA A 36 -1.29 -14.57 -8.30
C ALA A 36 -2.29 -13.42 -8.44
N PHE A 37 -3.05 -13.17 -7.37
CA PHE A 37 -3.82 -11.94 -7.24
C PHE A 37 -2.79 -10.85 -7.33
N ALA A 38 -2.71 -10.19 -8.49
CA ALA A 38 -1.80 -9.09 -8.70
C ALA A 38 -2.09 -8.09 -7.59
N THR A 39 -1.17 -8.00 -6.63
CA THR A 39 -1.16 -6.91 -5.66
C THR A 39 -0.80 -5.68 -6.47
N ARG A 40 -1.80 -5.11 -7.13
CA ARG A 40 -1.79 -3.70 -7.50
C ARG A 40 -1.59 -3.02 -6.16
N ARG A 41 -0.36 -2.61 -5.88
CA ARG A 41 -0.01 -1.85 -4.68
C ARG A 41 -1.07 -0.75 -4.62
N PRO A 42 -1.91 -0.68 -3.57
CA PRO A 42 -2.90 0.38 -3.51
C PRO A 42 -2.06 1.65 -3.57
N ALA A 43 -2.25 2.41 -4.65
CA ALA A 43 -1.93 3.82 -4.63
C ALA A 43 -2.53 4.38 -3.33
N SER A 44 -1.76 5.27 -2.68
CA SER A 44 -2.04 5.95 -1.41
C SER A 44 -3.47 5.72 -0.91
N GLY A 45 -3.65 5.20 0.31
CA GLY A 45 -4.89 4.64 0.89
C GLY A 45 -6.20 5.45 0.75
N LEU A 46 -6.11 6.63 0.15
CA LEU A 46 -7.16 7.46 -0.42
C LEU A 46 -7.91 6.84 -1.61
N ASP A 47 -7.32 5.96 -2.42
CA ASP A 47 -7.89 5.64 -3.74
C ASP A 47 -9.14 4.73 -3.72
N GLY A 48 -9.35 3.90 -2.70
CA GLY A 48 -10.60 3.12 -2.51
C GLY A 48 -11.10 2.30 -3.71
N GLY A 49 -10.26 2.05 -4.74
CA GLY A 49 -10.64 1.40 -6.00
C GLY A 49 -11.06 2.33 -7.16
N ARG A 50 -11.17 3.65 -6.93
CA ARG A 50 -11.39 4.68 -7.96
C ARG A 50 -10.08 5.36 -8.31
N SER A 51 -9.85 5.63 -9.58
CA SER A 51 -8.62 6.29 -10.04
C SER A 51 -8.72 7.80 -9.79
N VAL A 52 -7.96 8.29 -8.81
CA VAL A 52 -7.72 9.72 -8.62
C VAL A 52 -6.79 10.21 -9.72
N PRO A 53 -7.11 11.32 -10.41
CA PRO A 53 -6.26 11.87 -11.47
C PRO A 53 -4.91 12.32 -10.91
N TYR A 54 -3.87 12.26 -11.73
CA TYR A 54 -2.53 12.65 -11.34
C TYR A 54 -1.86 13.58 -12.35
N THR A 55 -0.88 14.35 -11.88
CA THR A 55 0.03 15.16 -12.66
C THR A 55 1.42 14.54 -12.55
N PHE A 56 2.10 14.39 -13.69
CA PHE A 56 3.44 13.82 -13.75
C PHE A 56 4.48 14.88 -13.39
N THR A 57 5.53 14.48 -12.65
CA THR A 57 6.69 15.34 -12.39
C THR A 57 7.64 15.46 -13.60
N GLY A 58 7.43 14.65 -14.63
CA GLY A 58 8.35 14.53 -15.78
C GLY A 58 9.64 13.78 -15.46
N ASN A 59 9.78 13.22 -14.25
CA ASN A 59 10.93 12.41 -13.84
C ASN A 59 10.46 11.13 -13.14
N ALA A 60 11.09 10.01 -13.44
CA ALA A 60 10.71 8.71 -12.92
C ALA A 60 10.83 8.60 -11.39
N SER A 61 11.77 9.32 -10.75
CA SER A 61 12.17 9.07 -9.35
C SER A 61 12.27 10.32 -8.50
N THR A 62 12.18 11.52 -9.08
CA THR A 62 12.30 12.79 -8.36
C THR A 62 11.10 13.71 -8.63
N LEU A 63 11.09 14.89 -8.00
CA LEU A 63 10.11 15.95 -8.28
C LEU A 63 10.37 16.67 -9.62
N GLY A 64 11.30 16.18 -10.45
CA GLY A 64 11.64 16.79 -11.74
C GLY A 64 12.64 17.94 -11.64
N SER A 65 12.92 18.57 -12.77
CA SER A 65 13.77 19.76 -12.88
C SER A 65 13.03 21.05 -12.51
N ALA A 66 11.70 21.07 -12.69
CA ALA A 66 10.82 22.20 -12.38
C ALA A 66 9.68 21.78 -11.42
N PRO A 67 10.02 21.42 -10.16
CA PRO A 67 9.03 20.98 -9.18
C PRO A 67 8.04 22.08 -8.77
N ALA A 68 8.44 23.36 -8.85
CA ALA A 68 7.55 24.49 -8.57
C ALA A 68 6.42 24.58 -9.60
N ASP A 69 6.74 24.42 -10.89
CA ASP A 69 5.76 24.43 -11.98
C ASP A 69 4.80 23.26 -11.83
N THR A 70 5.30 22.08 -11.48
CA THR A 70 4.46 20.90 -11.23
C THR A 70 3.43 21.14 -10.11
N LEU A 71 3.82 21.85 -9.03
CA LEU A 71 2.90 22.24 -7.96
C LEU A 71 1.82 23.21 -8.45
N ILE A 72 2.21 24.20 -9.26
CA ILE A 72 1.29 25.18 -9.85
C ILE A 72 0.31 24.48 -10.80
N ASP A 73 0.82 23.63 -11.69
CA ASP A 73 0.00 22.87 -12.64
C ASP A 73 -0.99 21.97 -11.92
N THR A 74 -0.56 21.32 -10.84
CA THR A 74 -1.44 20.50 -10.00
C THR A 74 -2.53 21.33 -9.32
N PHE A 75 -2.19 22.54 -8.87
CA PHE A 75 -3.15 23.46 -8.27
C PHE A 75 -4.22 23.93 -9.27
N TYR A 76 -3.81 24.28 -10.49
CA TYR A 76 -4.69 24.75 -11.55
C TYR A 76 -5.39 23.63 -12.33
N ALA A 77 -4.95 22.37 -12.19
CA ALA A 77 -5.64 21.21 -12.74
C ALA A 77 -6.98 20.89 -12.04
N LEU A 78 -7.19 21.42 -10.82
CA LEU A 78 -8.46 21.32 -10.11
C LEU A 78 -9.36 22.53 -10.41
N SER A 79 -10.67 22.30 -10.43
CA SER A 79 -11.63 23.39 -10.59
C SER A 79 -11.50 24.41 -9.45
N ALA A 80 -11.92 25.65 -9.72
CA ALA A 80 -11.85 26.74 -8.74
C ALA A 80 -12.56 26.39 -7.41
N TRP A 81 -13.64 25.60 -7.48
CA TRP A 81 -14.39 25.16 -6.31
C TRP A 81 -13.56 24.26 -5.39
N TYR A 82 -12.84 23.28 -5.95
CA TYR A 82 -12.01 22.34 -5.19
C TYR A 82 -10.71 23.00 -4.71
N ARG A 83 -10.01 23.74 -5.59
CA ARG A 83 -8.71 24.34 -5.25
C ARG A 83 -8.83 25.36 -4.11
N ASN A 84 -9.94 26.10 -4.03
CA ASN A 84 -10.16 27.09 -2.96
C ASN A 84 -10.34 26.44 -1.59
N ARG A 85 -10.81 25.19 -1.51
CA ARG A 85 -10.93 24.41 -0.27
C ARG A 85 -9.79 23.39 -0.12
N GLY A 86 -8.86 23.39 -1.07
CA GLY A 86 -7.84 22.38 -1.19
C GLY A 86 -6.81 22.46 -0.08
N VAL A 87 -6.29 21.29 0.29
CA VAL A 87 -5.21 21.12 1.26
C VAL A 87 -4.11 20.29 0.60
N TRP A 88 -2.86 20.63 0.88
CA TRP A 88 -1.70 19.82 0.49
C TRP A 88 -1.46 18.74 1.52
N MET A 89 -1.28 17.50 1.09
CA MET A 89 -0.92 16.39 1.96
C MET A 89 0.35 15.73 1.46
N MET A 90 1.34 15.58 2.34
CA MET A 90 2.64 14.96 2.03
C MET A 90 3.35 14.50 3.32
N ASN A 91 4.36 13.66 3.18
CA ASN A 91 5.27 13.27 4.28
C ASN A 91 6.30 14.39 4.56
N GLY A 92 6.81 14.50 5.79
CA GLY A 92 7.83 15.48 6.19
C GLY A 92 9.12 15.49 5.34
N SER A 93 9.57 14.33 4.83
CA SER A 93 10.71 14.23 3.91
C SER A 93 10.43 14.90 2.56
N THR A 94 9.23 14.71 2.02
CA THR A 94 8.75 15.37 0.81
C THR A 94 8.57 16.87 1.05
N LEU A 95 8.02 17.26 2.20
CA LEU A 95 7.89 18.66 2.60
C LEU A 95 9.26 19.34 2.69
N ALA A 96 10.26 18.69 3.27
CA ALA A 96 11.62 19.20 3.31
C ALA A 96 12.23 19.38 1.91
N ALA A 97 11.90 18.51 0.94
CA ALA A 97 12.31 18.68 -0.46
C ALA A 97 11.64 19.92 -1.10
N VAL A 98 10.34 20.12 -0.84
CA VAL A 98 9.60 21.30 -1.32
C VAL A 98 10.11 22.60 -0.66
N ARG A 99 10.53 22.56 0.61
CA ARG A 99 11.17 23.70 1.29
C ARG A 99 12.51 24.10 0.70
N LYS A 100 13.23 23.14 0.13
CA LYS A 100 14.55 23.36 -0.47
C LYS A 100 14.48 23.95 -1.88
N LEU A 101 13.28 24.17 -2.42
CA LEU A 101 13.12 24.79 -3.73
C LEU A 101 13.60 26.24 -3.71
N LYS A 102 14.40 26.57 -4.72
CA LYS A 102 15.06 27.87 -4.86
C LYS A 102 14.76 28.47 -6.23
N ASP A 103 14.76 29.78 -6.28
CA ASP A 103 14.82 30.51 -7.54
C ASP A 103 16.17 30.21 -8.22
N GLY A 104 16.11 29.87 -9.50
CA GLY A 104 17.28 29.57 -10.32
C GLY A 104 18.19 30.78 -10.58
N THR A 105 17.67 32.01 -10.42
CA THR A 105 18.45 33.24 -10.65
C THR A 105 19.05 33.78 -9.36
N THR A 106 18.24 33.93 -8.31
CA THR A 106 18.69 34.54 -7.04
C THR A 106 19.21 33.54 -6.02
N GLY A 107 18.92 32.25 -6.17
CA GLY A 107 19.26 31.22 -5.18
C GLY A 107 18.47 31.33 -3.86
N ALA A 108 17.52 32.28 -3.77
CA ALA A 108 16.63 32.45 -2.64
C ALA A 108 15.61 31.30 -2.58
N PHE A 109 15.15 30.95 -1.38
CA PHE A 109 14.10 29.97 -1.22
C PHE A 109 12.77 30.50 -1.77
N LEU A 110 12.07 29.69 -2.56
CA LEU A 110 10.77 30.05 -3.14
C LEU A 110 9.65 30.12 -2.09
N TRP A 111 9.84 29.41 -0.98
CA TRP A 111 8.87 29.33 0.09
C TRP A 111 9.56 29.55 1.44
N ALA A 112 9.04 30.53 2.19
CA ALA A 112 9.37 30.73 3.59
C ALA A 112 8.12 30.43 4.44
N PRO A 113 8.26 29.69 5.56
CA PRO A 113 7.15 29.54 6.49
C PRO A 113 6.76 30.91 7.06
N GLY A 114 5.48 31.08 7.40
CA GLY A 114 5.04 32.28 8.13
C GLY A 114 5.82 32.39 9.44
N LEU A 115 6.55 33.49 9.62
CA LEU A 115 7.35 33.75 10.84
C LEU A 115 6.47 34.05 12.07
N ALA A 116 5.15 34.21 11.87
CA ALA A 116 4.19 34.51 12.92
C ALA A 116 3.70 33.22 13.60
N ALA A 117 3.78 33.18 14.93
CA ALA A 117 3.29 32.06 15.74
C ALA A 117 1.81 31.76 15.44
N GLY A 118 1.50 30.49 15.19
CA GLY A 118 0.13 30.00 15.01
C GLY A 118 -0.42 30.01 13.58
N GLN A 119 0.33 30.51 12.58
CA GLN A 119 -0.07 30.37 11.18
C GLN A 119 0.34 29.00 10.63
N PRO A 120 -0.59 28.20 10.07
CA PRO A 120 -0.25 26.96 9.39
C PRO A 120 0.73 27.20 8.24
N GLU A 121 1.62 26.25 7.99
CA GLU A 121 2.47 26.28 6.81
C GLU A 121 1.59 26.23 5.55
N THR A 122 1.76 27.20 4.64
CA THR A 122 0.98 27.30 3.40
C THR A 122 1.84 27.23 2.15
N ILE A 123 1.40 26.45 1.17
CA ILE A 123 1.96 26.40 -0.18
C ILE A 123 0.90 26.92 -1.16
N LEU A 124 1.25 27.89 -2.01
CA LEU A 124 0.31 28.56 -2.93
C LEU A 124 -0.95 29.07 -2.20
N GLY A 125 -0.75 29.58 -0.98
CA GLY A 125 -1.82 30.10 -0.12
C GLY A 125 -2.78 29.05 0.45
N ARG A 126 -2.52 27.75 0.27
CA ARG A 126 -3.32 26.64 0.86
C ARG A 126 -2.55 25.93 1.97
N PRO A 127 -3.23 25.43 3.02
CA PRO A 127 -2.57 24.77 4.14
C PRO A 127 -1.91 23.45 3.73
N VAL A 128 -0.91 23.04 4.50
CA VAL A 128 -0.22 21.75 4.40
C VAL A 128 -0.56 20.87 5.60
N ILE A 129 -0.91 19.61 5.35
CA ILE A 129 -1.05 18.54 6.34
C ILE A 129 0.10 17.56 6.14
N GLU A 130 0.84 17.30 7.22
CA GLU A 130 1.85 16.26 7.23
C GLU A 130 1.22 14.91 7.57
N ASP A 131 1.40 13.93 6.68
CA ASP A 131 1.02 12.54 6.93
C ASP A 131 2.26 11.64 6.75
N PRO A 132 2.80 11.05 7.84
CA PRO A 132 3.99 10.21 7.76
C PRO A 132 3.75 8.90 7.01
N THR A 133 2.50 8.49 6.79
CA THR A 133 2.13 7.25 6.10
C THR A 133 2.13 7.37 4.58
N MET A 134 2.24 8.59 4.05
CA MET A 134 2.39 8.82 2.61
C MET A 134 3.75 8.38 2.08
N ASP A 135 3.80 8.02 0.80
CA ASP A 135 5.04 7.66 0.13
C ASP A 135 6.01 8.86 0.09
N SER A 136 7.30 8.58 0.29
CA SER A 136 8.36 9.56 0.00
C SER A 136 8.62 9.66 -1.51
N VAL A 137 9.28 10.74 -1.94
CA VAL A 137 9.73 10.93 -3.32
C VAL A 137 10.56 9.73 -3.78
N GLY A 138 10.17 9.09 -4.88
CA GLY A 138 10.82 7.89 -5.37
C GLY A 138 10.15 7.33 -6.64
N ALA A 139 10.71 6.23 -7.15
CA ALA A 139 10.28 5.66 -8.44
C ALA A 139 8.79 5.27 -8.44
N ALA A 140 8.02 5.84 -9.37
CA ALA A 140 6.57 5.62 -9.51
C ALA A 140 5.73 5.94 -8.26
N ALA A 141 6.31 6.65 -7.29
CA ALA A 141 5.65 7.05 -6.05
C ALA A 141 4.66 8.20 -6.27
N GLU A 142 3.71 8.34 -5.35
CA GLU A 142 2.72 9.41 -5.33
C GLU A 142 2.90 10.26 -4.06
N PRO A 143 3.98 11.05 -3.96
CA PRO A 143 4.40 11.64 -2.68
C PRO A 143 3.58 12.85 -2.22
N ILE A 144 2.75 13.42 -3.10
CA ILE A 144 1.97 14.62 -2.83
C ILE A 144 0.54 14.44 -3.33
N VAL A 145 -0.44 14.81 -2.50
CA VAL A 145 -1.84 14.93 -2.88
C VAL A 145 -2.31 16.35 -2.62
N PHE A 146 -3.12 16.88 -3.53
CA PHE A 146 -3.77 18.17 -3.39
C PHE A 146 -5.26 18.05 -3.68
N GLY A 147 -6.09 18.75 -2.92
CA GLY A 147 -7.50 18.89 -3.21
C GLY A 147 -8.38 18.98 -1.98
N ASP A 148 -9.69 18.96 -2.19
CA ASP A 148 -10.67 19.03 -1.11
C ASP A 148 -10.90 17.63 -0.53
N ILE A 149 -10.10 17.30 0.49
CA ILE A 149 -10.15 16.00 1.18
C ILE A 149 -11.49 15.79 1.90
N ALA A 150 -12.09 16.87 2.42
CA ALA A 150 -13.35 16.80 3.16
C ALA A 150 -14.51 16.36 2.26
N SER A 151 -14.54 16.84 1.02
CA SER A 151 -15.52 16.41 0.01
C SER A 151 -15.13 15.09 -0.65
N ALA A 152 -13.83 14.84 -0.85
CA ALA A 152 -13.35 13.66 -1.55
C ALA A 152 -13.54 12.36 -0.75
N TYR A 153 -13.20 12.37 0.54
CA TYR A 153 -13.07 11.17 1.34
C TYR A 153 -14.05 11.16 2.51
N ARG A 154 -14.84 10.08 2.61
CA ARG A 154 -15.84 9.93 3.67
C ARG A 154 -15.43 8.84 4.64
N ILE A 155 -15.29 9.22 5.90
CA ILE A 155 -15.04 8.32 7.02
C ILE A 155 -16.36 7.99 7.71
N PHE A 156 -16.62 6.70 7.92
CA PHE A 156 -17.80 6.17 8.59
C PHE A 156 -17.42 5.39 9.84
N ASP A 157 -18.02 5.71 10.99
CA ASP A 157 -17.89 4.90 12.19
C ASP A 157 -18.96 3.81 12.23
N ARG A 158 -18.53 2.55 12.29
CA ARG A 158 -19.43 1.40 12.41
C ARG A 158 -19.62 0.97 13.86
N VAL A 159 -18.53 0.97 14.63
CA VAL A 159 -18.55 0.71 16.06
C VAL A 159 -17.70 1.80 16.71
N GLY A 160 -18.32 2.52 17.65
CA GLY A 160 -17.64 3.54 18.45
C GLY A 160 -16.43 2.98 19.19
N ARG A 161 -15.65 3.89 19.77
CA ARG A 161 -14.47 3.50 20.56
C ARG A 161 -14.94 2.89 21.88
N SER A 162 -14.54 1.66 22.17
CA SER A 162 -14.78 1.01 23.46
C SER A 162 -13.46 0.60 24.10
N ILE A 163 -13.34 0.76 25.40
CA ILE A 163 -12.19 0.33 26.19
C ILE A 163 -12.68 -0.73 27.18
N LEU A 164 -12.06 -1.90 27.13
CA LEU A 164 -12.29 -3.00 28.07
C LEU A 164 -11.06 -3.13 28.97
N ARG A 165 -11.30 -3.10 30.28
CA ARG A 165 -10.33 -3.51 31.29
C ARG A 165 -10.48 -5.02 31.51
N ASP A 166 -9.45 -5.78 31.21
CA ASP A 166 -9.38 -7.22 31.43
C ASP A 166 -8.37 -7.52 32.55
N PRO A 167 -8.84 -7.68 33.80
CA PRO A 167 -7.98 -8.02 34.93
C PRO A 167 -7.68 -9.53 35.03
N TYR A 168 -8.25 -10.37 34.17
CA TYR A 168 -8.23 -11.82 34.35
C TYR A 168 -7.19 -12.50 33.46
N SER A 169 -7.11 -12.13 32.18
CA SER A 169 -6.26 -12.85 31.20
C SER A 169 -4.76 -12.79 31.50
N GLN A 170 -4.30 -11.84 32.31
CA GLN A 170 -2.90 -11.71 32.73
C GLN A 170 -2.76 -11.67 34.26
N ALA A 171 -3.77 -12.19 34.97
CA ALA A 171 -3.80 -12.19 36.43
C ALA A 171 -2.61 -12.96 37.05
N THR A 172 -2.19 -14.08 36.44
CA THR A 172 -1.03 -14.87 36.90
C THR A 172 0.28 -14.08 36.87
N SER A 173 0.38 -13.08 35.99
CA SER A 173 1.53 -12.18 35.88
C SER A 173 1.34 -10.88 36.68
N GLY A 174 0.21 -10.73 37.40
CA GLY A 174 -0.12 -9.53 38.15
C GLY A 174 -0.48 -8.32 37.28
N LEU A 175 -0.80 -8.51 36.00
CA LEU A 175 -1.03 -7.42 35.04
C LEU A 175 -2.52 -7.30 34.68
N VAL A 176 -2.95 -6.07 34.39
CA VAL A 176 -4.27 -5.76 33.83
C VAL A 176 -4.13 -5.34 32.38
N ARG A 177 -4.85 -6.00 31.48
CA ARG A 177 -4.82 -5.69 30.04
C ARG A 177 -5.92 -4.68 29.71
N PHE A 178 -5.57 -3.58 29.04
CA PHE A 178 -6.53 -2.67 28.44
C PHE A 178 -6.67 -2.96 26.96
N GLN A 179 -7.89 -3.31 26.52
CA GLN A 179 -8.21 -3.55 25.12
C GLN A 179 -9.08 -2.42 24.61
N ALA A 180 -8.55 -1.61 23.69
CA ALA A 180 -9.32 -0.58 23.01
C ALA A 180 -9.65 -1.04 21.59
N ARG A 181 -10.92 -0.93 21.19
CA ARG A 181 -11.34 -1.17 19.80
C ARG A 181 -12.20 -0.02 19.29
N ARG A 182 -12.03 0.29 18.02
CA ARG A 182 -12.94 1.11 17.21
C ARG A 182 -13.02 0.45 15.85
N ARG A 183 -14.18 0.46 15.21
CA ARG A 183 -14.32 -0.02 13.83
C ARG A 183 -14.82 1.13 12.98
N THR A 184 -13.97 1.55 12.07
CA THR A 184 -14.21 2.63 11.14
C THR A 184 -14.03 2.09 9.72
N GLY A 185 -14.77 2.65 8.77
CA GLY A 185 -14.58 2.47 7.35
C GLY A 185 -14.29 3.81 6.69
N GLY A 186 -13.69 3.77 5.50
CA GLY A 186 -13.43 4.95 4.70
C GLY A 186 -13.59 4.61 3.23
N ALA A 187 -14.10 5.56 2.46
CA ALA A 187 -14.21 5.41 1.02
C ALA A 187 -14.06 6.76 0.30
N LEU A 188 -13.48 6.70 -0.90
CA LEU A 188 -13.40 7.81 -1.83
C LEU A 188 -14.75 8.00 -2.54
N VAL A 189 -15.40 9.13 -2.25
CA VAL A 189 -16.71 9.49 -2.80
C VAL A 189 -16.52 10.28 -4.10
N LEU A 190 -15.65 11.30 -4.08
CA LEU A 190 -15.39 12.19 -5.21
C LEU A 190 -13.90 12.17 -5.57
N ALA A 191 -13.54 11.41 -6.60
CA ALA A 191 -12.15 11.31 -7.06
C ALA A 191 -11.65 12.58 -7.77
N GLU A 192 -12.55 13.31 -8.44
CA GLU A 192 -12.24 14.57 -9.14
C GLU A 192 -11.85 15.72 -8.21
N ALA A 193 -12.21 15.61 -6.92
CA ALA A 193 -11.89 16.60 -5.91
C ALA A 193 -10.42 16.54 -5.47
N LEU A 194 -9.68 15.52 -5.90
CA LEU A 194 -8.27 15.29 -5.59
C LEU A 194 -7.43 15.22 -6.86
N ARG A 195 -6.19 15.65 -6.72
CA ARG A 195 -5.14 15.49 -7.71
C ARG A 195 -3.87 15.00 -7.03
N LYS A 196 -3.24 13.97 -7.58
CA LYS A 196 -1.95 13.45 -7.07
C LYS A 196 -0.81 13.95 -7.92
N ILE A 197 0.36 14.09 -7.32
CA ILE A 197 1.61 14.25 -8.08
C ILE A 197 2.30 12.90 -8.09
N ARG A 198 2.63 12.42 -9.28
CA ARG A 198 3.29 11.13 -9.47
C ARG A 198 4.68 11.32 -10.05
N CYS A 199 5.67 10.71 -9.42
CA CYS A 199 7.03 10.60 -9.94
C CYS A 199 7.04 9.60 -11.11
N ALA A 200 6.80 10.08 -12.32
CA ALA A 200 6.85 9.30 -13.55
C ALA A 200 7.11 10.21 -14.75
N THR A 201 7.60 9.60 -15.84
CA THR A 201 7.63 10.21 -17.17
C THR A 201 6.24 10.13 -17.78
N SER A 202 5.85 11.15 -18.56
CA SER A 202 4.55 11.27 -19.23
C SER A 202 4.18 10.06 -20.08
#